data_AF-A0A661RK93-F1
#
_entry.id   AF-A0A661RK93-F1
#
_cell.length_a   1.000
_cell.length_b   1.000
_cell.length_c   1.000
_cell.angle_alpha   90.00
_cell.angle_beta   90.00
_cell.angle_gamma   90.00
#
_symmetry.space_group_name_H-M   'P 1'
#
loop_
_entity.id
_entity.type
_entity.pdbx_description
1 polymer ?
#
loop_
_entity_poly.entity_id
_entity_poly.type
_entity_poly.pdbx_seq_one_letter_code
_entity_poly.pdbx_strand_id
1 'polypeptide(L)' 'MKSIDEQILRTSKEIIVKFIELGRLSPASVHESFRDIYATVNETVKKNINKEPPSDDTKP' A
#
# COMPACT_ATOMS: atom_id res chain seq x y z
N MET A 1 -12.95 -4.90 -12.10
CA MET A 1 -11.72 -4.48 -11.39
C MET A 1 -11.91 -4.74 -9.91
N LYS A 2 -10.95 -5.34 -9.22
CA LYS A 2 -10.96 -5.44 -7.74
C LYS A 2 -10.90 -4.03 -7.15
N SER A 3 -11.59 -3.79 -6.03
CA SER A 3 -11.60 -2.45 -5.41
C SER A 3 -10.18 -2.02 -5.02
N ILE A 4 -9.94 -0.72 -4.96
CA ILE A 4 -8.65 -0.17 -4.49
C ILE A 4 -8.31 -0.70 -3.10
N ASP A 5 -9.30 -0.79 -2.20
CA ASP A 5 -9.12 -1.32 -0.86
C ASP A 5 -8.70 -2.80 -0.88
N GLU A 6 -9.28 -3.62 -1.77
CA GLU A 6 -8.87 -5.01 -1.94
C GLU A 6 -7.42 -5.12 -2.46
N GLN A 7 -7.03 -4.23 -3.38
CA GLN A 7 -5.66 -4.19 -3.87
C GLN A 7 -4.67 -3.79 -2.78
N ILE A 8 -5.01 -2.81 -1.94
CA ILE A 8 -4.19 -2.40 -0.78
C ILE A 8 -4.02 -3.58 0.19
N LEU A 9 -5.11 -4.27 0.55
CA LEU A 9 -5.06 -5.41 1.46
C LEU A 9 -4.23 -6.58 0.89
N ARG A 10 -4.41 -6.89 -0.40
CA ARG A 10 -3.66 -7.97 -1.07
C ARG A 10 -2.17 -7.66 -1.10
N THR A 11 -1.78 -6.45 -1.50
CA THR A 11 -0.38 -6.04 -1.55
C THR A 11 0.25 -6.08 -0.16
N SER A 12 -0.46 -5.56 0.85
CA SER A 12 0.02 -5.57 2.24
C SER A 12 0.27 -7.00 2.75
N LYS A 13 -0.65 -7.94 2.44
CA LYS A 13 -0.51 -9.37 2.76
C LYS A 13 0.70 -9.99 2.06
N GLU A 14 0.94 -9.68 0.79
CA GLU A 14 2.05 -10.25 0.03
C GLU A 14 3.42 -9.76 0.55
N ILE A 15 3.52 -8.47 0.91
CA ILE A 15 4.73 -7.92 1.53
C ILE A 15 5.03 -8.63 2.84
N ILE A 16 4.07 -8.70 3.77
CA ILE A 16 4.35 -9.29 5.10
C ILE A 16 4.73 -10.77 5.00
N VAL A 17 4.05 -11.54 4.14
CA VAL A 17 4.38 -12.96 3.92
C VAL A 17 5.80 -13.09 3.36
N LYS A 18 6.18 -12.24 2.39
CA LYS A 18 7.54 -12.27 1.83
C LYS A 18 8.62 -11.96 2.87
N PHE A 19 8.38 -11.01 3.78
CA PHE A 19 9.33 -10.71 4.85
C PHE A 19 9.49 -11.87 5.84
N ILE A 20 8.40 -12.58 6.16
CA ILE A 20 8.42 -13.78 7.01
C ILE A 20 9.14 -14.94 6.30
N GLU A 21 8.84 -15.20 5.02
CA GLU A 21 9.50 -16.22 4.20
C GLU A 21 11.02 -16.00 4.11
N LEU A 22 11.46 -14.74 4.07
CA LEU A 22 12.87 -14.35 4.04
C LEU A 22 13.53 -14.29 5.43
N GLY A 23 12.81 -14.61 6.50
CA GLY A 23 13.30 -14.54 7.88
C GLY A 23 13.61 -13.12 8.36
N ARG A 24 13.02 -12.10 7.73
CA ARG A 24 13.19 -10.68 8.10
C ARG A 24 12.17 -10.22 9.14
N LEU A 25 11.05 -10.92 9.27
CA LEU A 25 10.06 -10.73 10.32
C LEU A 25 9.67 -12.07 10.94
N SER A 26 9.30 -12.05 12.22
CA SER A 26 8.74 -13.22 12.90
C SER A 26 7.24 -13.34 12.60
N PRO A 27 6.68 -14.54 12.43
CA PRO A 27 5.22 -14.72 12.40
C PRO A 27 4.51 -14.14 13.64
N ALA A 28 5.19 -14.07 14.79
CA ALA A 28 4.63 -13.51 16.02
C ALA A 28 4.42 -11.99 15.95
N SER A 29 5.18 -11.27 15.11
CA SER A 29 5.09 -9.81 14.95
C SER A 29 4.09 -9.38 13.87
N VAL A 30 3.29 -10.30 13.32
CA VAL A 30 2.36 -9.99 12.22
C VAL A 30 1.42 -8.84 12.57
N HIS A 31 0.93 -8.80 13.81
CA HIS A 31 -0.06 -7.81 14.23
C HIS A 31 0.49 -6.37 14.15
N GLU A 32 1.71 -6.15 14.62
CA GLU A 32 2.37 -4.84 14.57
C GLU A 32 2.82 -4.51 13.15
N SER A 33 3.61 -5.38 12.51
CA SER A 33 4.22 -5.09 11.22
C SER A 33 3.18 -4.94 10.09
N PHE A 34 2.05 -5.65 10.16
CA PHE A 34 1.00 -5.53 9.15
C PHE A 34 0.38 -4.13 9.12
N ARG A 35 0.23 -3.48 10.28
CA ARG A 35 -0.34 -2.12 10.33
C ARG A 35 0.56 -1.11 9.65
N ASP A 36 1.86 -1.17 9.90
CA ASP A 36 2.84 -0.26 9.30
C ASP A 36 2.93 -0.44 7.79
N ILE A 37 2.95 -1.70 7.34
CA ILE A 37 2.93 -2.04 5.91
C ILE A 37 1.63 -1.54 5.27
N TYR A 38 0.48 -1.82 5.88
CA TYR A 38 -0.82 -1.39 5.36
C TYR A 38 -0.92 0.13 5.26
N ALA A 39 -0.51 0.86 6.30
CA ALA A 39 -0.50 2.31 6.31
C ALA A 39 0.36 2.87 5.17
N THR A 40 1.58 2.34 5.00
CA THR A 40 2.50 2.72 3.94
C THR A 40 1.90 2.54 2.55
N VAL A 41 1.31 1.37 2.28
CA VAL A 41 0.67 1.07 0.98
C VAL A 41 -0.56 1.96 0.76
N ASN A 42 -1.44 2.05 1.76
CA ASN A 42 -2.68 2.84 1.68
C ASN A 42 -2.38 4.32 1.42
N GLU A 43 -1.42 4.91 2.14
CA GLU A 43 -1.02 6.30 1.92
C GLU A 43 -0.44 6.51 0.54
N THR A 44 0.45 5.62 0.09
CA THR A 44 1.06 5.71 -1.23
C THR A 44 0.00 5.68 -2.31
N VAL A 45 -0.95 4.75 -2.23
CA VAL A 45 -2.03 4.64 -3.21
C VAL A 45 -2.94 5.87 -3.18
N LYS A 46 -3.42 6.29 -2.00
CA LYS A 46 -4.34 7.43 -1.88
C LYS A 46 -3.70 8.77 -2.27
N LYS A 47 -2.41 8.98 -1.99
CA LYS A 47 -1.67 10.17 -2.43
C LYS A 47 -1.58 10.27 -3.96
N ASN A 48 -1.50 9.13 -4.65
CA ASN A 48 -1.41 9.10 -6.11
C ASN A 48 -2.78 9.16 -6.80
N ILE A 49 -3.84 8.66 -6.17
CA ILE A 49 -5.21 8.75 -6.70
C ILE A 49 -5.79 10.16 -6.51
N ASN A 50 -5.42 10.86 -5.43
CA ASN A 50 -5.92 12.21 -5.13
C ASN A 50 -5.06 13.32 -5.76
N LYS A 51 -4.01 13.00 -6.51
CA LYS A 51 -3.40 13.97 -7.42
C LYS A 51 -4.32 14.07 -8.63
N GLU A 52 -5.16 15.10 -8.66
CA GLU A 52 -5.73 15.58 -9.92
C GLU A 52 -4.60 15.67 -10.96
N PRO A 53 -4.85 15.31 -12.23
CA PRO A 53 -3.89 15.60 -13.28
C PRO A 53 -3.56 17.10 -13.21
N PRO A 54 -2.31 17.51 -13.50
CA PRO A 54 -2.01 18.93 -13.61
C PRO A 54 -3.02 19.50 -14.61
N SER A 55 -3.84 20.44 -14.15
CA SER A 55 -4.77 21.16 -15.02
C SER A 55 -3.91 21.79 -16.10
N ASP A 56 -4.17 21.41 -17.35
CA ASP A 56 -3.51 21.93 -18.55
C ASP A 56 -4.03 23.35 -18.83
N ASP A 57 -3.99 24.21 -17.82
CA ASP A 57 -4.32 25.63 -17.90
C ASP A 57 -3.04 26.39 -18.26
N THR A 58 -2.55 26.15 -19.47
CA THR A 58 -1.74 27.16 -20.15
C THR A 58 -2.19 27.30 -21.60
N LYS A 59 -3.34 27.96 -21.76
CA LYS A 59 -3.65 28.75 -22.95
C LYS A 59 -4.31 30.05 -22.51
N PRO A 60 -3.68 31.19 -22.80
CA PRO A 60 -3.99 31.91 -24.03
C PRO A 60 -2.83 31.94 -25.02
#